data_AF-A0A4U2Y505-F1
#
_entry.id   AF-A0A4U2Y505-F1
#
_cell.length_a   1.000
_cell.length_b   1.000
_cell.length_c   1.000
_cell.angle_alpha   90.00
_cell.angle_beta   90.00
_cell.angle_gamma   90.00
#
_symmetry.space_group_name_H-M   'P 1'
#
loop_
_entity.id
_entity.type
_entity.pdbx_description
1 polymer ?
#
loop_
_entity_poly.entity_id
_entity_poly.type
_entity_poly.pdbx_seq_one_letter_code
_entity_poly.pdbx_strand_id
1 'polypeptide(L)'
;MNVKKIIVGTILTSVVVIGIILAVNNGSIQPVAQESQKTELYTNSQANFSFTPPTSWKGHYKVNQYAGVDADKILPSAKHVVQFDYTTKDGQGSETLLMISVLTKTDWTRLSNEEGPPVGTSIAESNDMVYVYTTPQSNPFDSQSEDGKLFDQLYGDLKINESFVLLK
;
A
#
# COMPACT_ATOMS: atom_id res chain seq x y z
N MET A 1 64.51 30.64 -14.92
CA MET A 1 64.43 30.39 -13.47
C MET A 1 63.21 29.53 -13.21
N ASN A 2 63.43 28.30 -12.76
CA ASN A 2 62.40 27.30 -12.42
C ASN A 2 61.63 27.72 -11.16
N VAL A 3 60.29 27.71 -11.19
CA VAL A 3 59.51 27.34 -9.99
C VAL A 3 58.21 26.65 -10.42
N LYS A 4 58.08 25.37 -10.06
CA LYS A 4 56.87 24.54 -10.11
C LYS A 4 55.88 24.95 -9.01
N LYS A 5 54.57 24.93 -9.30
CA LYS A 5 53.45 24.75 -8.34
C LYS A 5 52.36 23.95 -9.07
N ILE A 6 52.28 22.62 -8.93
CA ILE A 6 51.49 21.81 -7.97
C ILE A 6 50.00 22.21 -7.89
N ILE A 7 49.19 21.49 -8.69
CA ILE A 7 47.94 20.75 -8.42
C ILE A 7 47.06 21.24 -7.25
N VAL A 8 45.76 21.50 -7.50
CA VAL A 8 44.63 20.68 -6.99
C VAL A 8 43.43 20.86 -7.93
N GLY A 9 43.08 19.79 -8.64
CA GLY A 9 41.81 19.66 -9.33
C GLY A 9 40.79 19.00 -8.41
N THR A 10 39.55 19.49 -8.44
CA THR A 10 38.41 18.83 -7.81
C THR A 10 37.48 18.37 -8.93
N ILE A 11 37.70 17.15 -9.42
CA ILE A 11 36.73 16.47 -10.28
C ILE A 11 35.69 15.86 -9.33
N LEU A 12 34.50 16.43 -9.33
CA LEU A 12 33.33 15.89 -8.63
C LEU A 12 32.85 14.67 -9.44
N THR A 13 33.39 13.49 -9.15
CA THR A 13 32.86 12.25 -9.72
C THR A 13 31.58 11.87 -8.96
N SER A 14 30.43 12.20 -9.56
CA SER A 14 29.14 11.65 -9.13
C SER A 14 29.16 10.14 -9.27
N VAL A 15 29.24 9.43 -8.15
CA VAL A 15 29.06 7.98 -8.12
C VAL A 15 27.57 7.70 -8.23
N VAL A 16 27.13 7.38 -9.45
CA VAL A 16 25.83 6.75 -9.69
C VAL A 16 25.97 5.29 -9.28
N VAL A 17 25.48 4.95 -8.09
CA VAL A 17 25.36 3.56 -7.63
C VAL A 17 24.14 2.94 -8.34
N ILE A 18 24.36 2.38 -9.52
CA ILE A 18 23.41 1.44 -10.12
C ILE A 18 23.66 0.09 -9.44
N GLY A 19 22.86 -0.22 -8.43
CA GLY A 19 22.80 -1.56 -7.86
C GLY A 19 22.06 -2.50 -8.82
N ILE A 20 22.79 -3.20 -9.70
CA ILE A 20 22.27 -4.41 -10.36
C ILE A 20 22.49 -5.55 -9.37
N ILE A 21 21.43 -6.01 -8.71
CA ILE A 21 21.44 -7.31 -8.03
C ILE A 21 20.90 -8.34 -9.02
N LEU A 22 21.80 -9.12 -9.61
CA LEU A 22 21.47 -10.38 -10.25
C LEU A 22 21.38 -11.45 -9.15
N ALA A 23 20.16 -11.81 -8.76
CA ALA A 23 19.92 -13.00 -7.96
C ALA A 23 19.49 -14.14 -8.88
N VAL A 24 20.44 -15.04 -9.18
CA VAL A 24 20.13 -16.40 -9.65
C VAL A 24 20.33 -17.32 -8.46
N ASN A 25 19.24 -17.74 -7.81
CA ASN A 25 19.07 -19.13 -7.38
C ASN A 25 17.65 -19.47 -6.89
N ASN A 26 17.29 -20.73 -7.09
CA ASN A 26 16.02 -21.38 -6.79
C ASN A 26 15.56 -21.26 -5.32
N GLY A 27 14.25 -21.08 -5.14
CA GLY A 27 13.52 -21.46 -3.93
C GLY A 27 13.04 -20.30 -3.05
N SER A 28 11.71 -20.16 -2.99
CA SER A 28 10.94 -19.39 -2.00
C SER A 28 10.99 -17.87 -2.13
N ILE A 29 10.02 -17.33 -2.88
CA ILE A 29 9.69 -15.90 -2.88
C ILE A 29 9.08 -15.55 -1.51
N GLN A 30 9.87 -14.95 -0.63
CA GLN A 30 9.34 -14.30 0.58
C GLN A 30 8.89 -12.88 0.21
N PRO A 31 7.77 -12.38 0.76
CA PRO A 31 7.33 -11.01 0.50
C PRO A 31 8.35 -10.04 1.10
N VAL A 32 8.85 -9.13 0.28
CA VAL A 32 9.72 -8.03 0.70
C VAL A 32 8.87 -7.05 1.51
N ALA A 33 9.02 -7.09 2.84
CA ALA A 33 8.52 -6.04 3.71
C ALA A 33 9.43 -4.81 3.54
N GLN A 34 8.94 -3.79 2.83
CA GLN A 34 9.64 -2.53 2.65
C GLN A 34 9.23 -1.58 3.78
N GLU A 35 10.11 -1.41 4.76
CA GLU A 35 9.91 -0.49 5.88
C GLU A 35 10.38 0.92 5.47
N SER A 36 9.45 1.89 5.32
CA SER A 36 9.85 3.30 5.15
C SER A 36 8.98 4.26 5.97
N GLN A 37 9.65 4.97 6.89
CA GLN A 37 9.10 6.05 7.70
C GLN A 37 9.03 7.35 6.88
N LYS A 38 7.91 7.57 6.20
CA LYS A 38 7.48 8.88 5.70
C LYS A 38 5.99 8.77 5.37
N THR A 39 5.30 9.90 5.27
CA THR A 39 3.96 10.03 4.67
C THR A 39 4.08 9.77 3.17
N GLU A 40 4.51 8.56 2.83
CA GLU A 40 5.03 8.19 1.53
C GLU A 40 3.88 7.59 0.77
N LEU A 41 3.45 8.33 -0.26
CA LEU A 41 2.65 7.85 -1.37
C LEU A 41 2.91 6.36 -1.59
N TYR A 42 1.91 5.53 -1.28
CA TYR A 42 1.96 4.13 -1.64
C TYR A 42 1.68 4.00 -3.14
N THR A 43 2.50 3.23 -3.84
CA THR A 43 2.36 3.00 -5.28
C THR A 43 2.32 1.52 -5.57
N ASN A 44 1.28 1.07 -6.28
CA ASN A 44 1.19 -0.28 -6.82
C ASN A 44 1.20 -0.20 -8.34
N SER A 45 2.39 -0.25 -8.93
CA SER A 45 2.57 -0.18 -10.39
C SER A 45 2.00 -1.39 -11.13
N GLN A 46 1.89 -2.56 -10.47
CA GLN A 46 1.28 -3.74 -11.10
C GLN A 46 -0.23 -3.55 -11.27
N ALA A 47 -0.85 -2.87 -10.33
CA ALA A 47 -2.28 -2.57 -10.33
C ALA A 47 -2.60 -1.16 -10.88
N ASN A 48 -1.63 -0.40 -11.36
CA ASN A 48 -1.78 0.95 -11.92
C ASN A 48 -2.50 1.96 -11.00
N PHE A 49 -2.19 1.96 -9.70
CA PHE A 49 -2.71 2.98 -8.79
C PHE A 49 -1.68 3.42 -7.75
N SER A 50 -1.97 4.56 -7.13
CA SER A 50 -1.30 5.05 -5.94
C SER A 50 -2.33 5.53 -4.90
N PHE A 51 -1.92 5.50 -3.64
CA PHE A 51 -2.71 5.94 -2.51
C PHE A 51 -1.84 6.79 -1.59
N THR A 52 -2.35 7.94 -1.15
CA THR A 52 -1.69 8.79 -0.17
C THR A 52 -2.38 8.62 1.18
N PRO A 53 -1.81 7.84 2.12
CA PRO A 53 -2.37 7.69 3.45
C PRO A 53 -2.46 9.05 4.17
N PRO A 54 -3.48 9.27 5.01
CA PRO A 54 -3.52 10.45 5.88
C PRO A 54 -2.25 10.58 6.72
N THR A 55 -1.86 11.82 7.02
CA THR A 55 -0.61 12.06 7.79
C THR A 55 -0.65 11.42 9.18
N SER A 56 -1.84 11.32 9.79
CA SER A 56 -2.05 10.66 11.08
C SER A 56 -1.68 9.18 11.08
N TRP A 57 -1.69 8.52 9.92
CA TRP A 57 -1.35 7.09 9.83
C TRP A 57 0.15 6.84 10.01
N LYS A 58 1.00 7.85 9.87
CA LYS A 58 2.47 7.68 9.87
C LYS A 58 2.95 6.93 11.12
N GLY A 59 3.58 5.76 10.89
CA GLY A 59 4.13 4.92 11.95
C GLY A 59 3.11 4.00 12.65
N HIS A 60 1.86 4.00 12.19
CA HIS A 60 0.77 3.23 12.80
C HIS A 60 0.18 2.17 11.87
N TYR A 61 0.70 2.01 10.65
CA TYR A 61 0.24 0.98 9.72
C TYR A 61 1.38 0.24 9.05
N LYS A 62 1.05 -0.97 8.58
CA LYS A 62 1.83 -1.76 7.63
C LYS A 62 1.02 -1.98 6.36
N VAL A 63 1.70 -2.24 5.25
CA VAL A 63 1.05 -2.56 3.97
C VAL A 63 1.29 -4.02 3.63
N ASN A 64 0.21 -4.74 3.36
CA ASN A 64 0.25 -6.10 2.82
C ASN A 64 -0.31 -6.08 1.40
N GLN A 65 0.45 -6.62 0.44
CA GLN A 65 0.07 -6.64 -0.97
C GLN A 65 0.02 -8.08 -1.48
N TYR A 66 -1.04 -8.39 -2.21
CA TYR A 66 -1.31 -9.69 -2.79
C TYR A 66 -1.70 -9.54 -4.26
N ALA A 67 -1.38 -10.54 -5.07
CA ALA A 67 -1.69 -10.57 -6.49
C ALA A 67 -2.08 -11.99 -6.94
N GLY A 68 -2.86 -12.07 -8.02
CA GLY A 68 -3.27 -13.34 -8.62
C GLY A 68 -3.95 -14.28 -7.61
N VAL A 69 -3.46 -15.52 -7.52
CA VAL A 69 -4.05 -16.56 -6.67
C VAL A 69 -4.05 -16.20 -5.17
N ASP A 70 -3.14 -15.35 -4.70
CA ASP A 70 -3.11 -14.94 -3.30
C ASP A 70 -4.08 -13.80 -3.02
N ALA A 71 -4.34 -12.93 -4.01
CA ALA A 71 -5.40 -11.93 -3.92
C ALA A 71 -6.79 -12.60 -3.91
N ASP A 72 -6.98 -13.62 -4.76
CA ASP A 72 -8.22 -14.40 -4.88
C ASP A 72 -8.63 -15.11 -3.57
N LYS A 73 -7.64 -15.54 -2.77
CA LYS A 73 -7.89 -16.12 -1.44
C LYS A 73 -8.46 -15.12 -0.42
N ILE A 74 -8.19 -13.82 -0.61
CA ILE A 74 -8.64 -12.77 0.32
C ILE A 74 -10.00 -12.24 -0.12
N LEU A 75 -10.12 -11.90 -1.40
CA LEU A 75 -11.39 -11.50 -2.01
C LEU A 75 -11.56 -12.30 -3.31
N PRO A 76 -12.58 -13.17 -3.40
CA PRO A 76 -12.80 -13.98 -4.59
C PRO A 76 -12.79 -13.15 -5.87
N SER A 77 -12.08 -13.63 -6.88
CA SER A 77 -11.86 -13.01 -8.19
C SER A 77 -10.96 -11.76 -8.22
N ALA A 78 -10.47 -11.27 -7.08
CA ALA A 78 -9.56 -10.13 -7.06
C ALA A 78 -8.23 -10.45 -7.76
N LYS A 79 -7.78 -9.52 -8.61
CA LYS A 79 -6.47 -9.61 -9.30
C LYS A 79 -5.35 -9.05 -8.44
N HIS A 80 -5.67 -8.03 -7.66
CA HIS A 80 -4.80 -7.43 -6.66
C HIS A 80 -5.60 -7.09 -5.41
N VAL A 81 -4.97 -7.25 -4.25
CA VAL A 81 -5.46 -6.77 -2.96
C VAL A 81 -4.32 -6.07 -2.24
N VAL A 82 -4.60 -4.90 -1.70
CA VAL A 82 -3.69 -4.16 -0.82
C VAL A 82 -4.43 -3.86 0.48
N GLN A 83 -3.86 -4.26 1.60
CA GLN A 83 -4.37 -4.00 2.94
C GLN A 83 -3.44 -3.04 3.66
N PHE A 84 -4.01 -1.99 4.23
CA PHE A 84 -3.34 -1.06 5.13
C PHE A 84 -3.80 -1.40 6.54
N ASP A 85 -2.96 -2.10 7.28
CA ASP A 85 -3.32 -2.62 8.59
C ASP A 85 -2.76 -1.74 9.68
N TYR A 86 -3.65 -1.27 10.57
CA TYR A 86 -3.26 -0.70 11.84
C TYR A 86 -2.42 -1.71 12.63
N THR A 87 -1.34 -1.24 13.24
CA THR A 87 -0.52 -2.04 14.16
C THR A 87 -0.69 -1.49 15.56
N THR A 88 -1.10 -2.33 16.51
CA THR A 88 -1.26 -1.92 17.91
C THR A 88 0.07 -1.46 18.49
N LYS A 89 0.01 -0.61 19.52
CA LYS A 89 1.21 -0.03 20.15
C LYS A 89 2.18 -1.08 20.70
N ASP A 90 1.67 -2.23 21.15
CA ASP A 90 2.46 -3.35 21.63
C ASP A 90 2.97 -4.29 20.51
N GLY A 91 2.55 -4.05 19.26
CA GLY A 91 2.90 -4.82 18.07
C GLY A 91 2.29 -6.22 18.02
N GLN A 92 1.39 -6.58 18.94
CA GLN A 92 0.83 -7.92 19.02
C GLN A 92 -0.49 -8.08 18.24
N GLY A 93 -1.18 -6.97 17.98
CA GLY A 93 -2.44 -6.92 17.24
C GLY A 93 -2.30 -6.18 15.91
N SER A 94 -3.14 -6.56 14.96
CA SER A 94 -3.18 -5.93 13.63
C SER A 94 -4.59 -6.01 13.07
N GLU A 95 -5.11 -4.88 12.61
CA GLU A 95 -6.48 -4.78 12.09
C GLU A 95 -6.51 -3.90 10.84
N THR A 96 -7.20 -4.32 9.79
CA THR A 96 -7.21 -3.60 8.50
C THR A 96 -7.97 -2.28 8.63
N LEU A 97 -7.33 -1.14 8.37
CA LEU A 97 -8.01 0.17 8.27
C LEU A 97 -8.67 0.36 6.90
N LEU A 98 -8.00 -0.12 5.85
CA LEU A 98 -8.41 0.02 4.47
C LEU A 98 -7.92 -1.17 3.65
N MET A 99 -8.82 -1.77 2.89
CA MET A 99 -8.47 -2.70 1.82
C MET A 99 -8.82 -2.07 0.48
N ILE A 100 -7.89 -2.09 -0.48
CA ILE A 100 -8.12 -1.74 -1.88
C ILE A 100 -7.97 -3.01 -2.71
N SER A 101 -9.02 -3.39 -3.41
CA SER A 101 -9.07 -4.57 -4.28
C SER A 101 -9.26 -4.14 -5.73
N VAL A 102 -8.67 -4.89 -6.66
CA VAL A 102 -8.82 -4.67 -8.10
C VAL A 102 -9.49 -5.87 -8.72
N LEU A 103 -10.64 -5.65 -9.34
CA LEU A 103 -11.50 -6.66 -9.95
C LEU A 103 -11.66 -6.35 -11.44
N THR A 104 -12.00 -7.35 -12.25
CA THR A 104 -12.53 -7.05 -13.60
C THR A 104 -13.91 -6.43 -13.47
N LYS A 105 -14.37 -5.70 -14.49
CA LYS A 105 -15.75 -5.19 -14.54
C LYS A 105 -16.79 -6.32 -14.45
N THR A 106 -16.53 -7.44 -15.10
CA THR A 106 -17.41 -8.62 -15.04
C THR A 106 -17.48 -9.21 -13.63
N ASP A 107 -16.32 -9.40 -12.97
CA ASP A 107 -16.26 -9.95 -11.62
C ASP A 107 -16.91 -9.00 -10.60
N TRP A 108 -16.64 -7.69 -10.71
CA TRP A 108 -17.28 -6.68 -9.87
C TRP A 108 -18.80 -6.68 -10.04
N THR A 109 -19.30 -6.65 -11.28
CA THR A 109 -20.75 -6.67 -11.56
C THR A 109 -21.42 -7.90 -10.98
N ARG A 110 -20.77 -9.07 -11.03
CA ARG A 110 -21.31 -10.28 -10.41
C ARG A 110 -21.38 -10.11 -8.89
N LEU A 111 -20.25 -9.78 -8.26
CA LEU A 111 -20.13 -9.68 -6.79
C LEU A 111 -21.02 -8.58 -6.20
N SER A 112 -21.14 -7.43 -6.86
CA SER A 112 -21.94 -6.30 -6.39
C SER A 112 -23.45 -6.57 -6.43
N ASN A 113 -23.87 -7.60 -7.17
CA ASN A 113 -25.27 -8.01 -7.30
C ASN A 113 -25.61 -9.25 -6.45
N GLU A 114 -24.64 -9.82 -5.73
CA GLU A 114 -24.91 -10.92 -4.81
C GLU A 114 -25.73 -10.46 -3.60
N GLU A 115 -26.59 -11.33 -3.09
CA GLU A 115 -27.36 -11.05 -1.87
C GLU A 115 -26.43 -11.01 -0.65
N GLY A 116 -26.54 -9.93 0.14
CA GLY A 116 -25.77 -9.78 1.38
C GLY A 116 -25.14 -8.40 1.50
N PRO A 117 -24.20 -8.23 2.46
CA PRO A 117 -23.41 -7.02 2.57
C PRO A 117 -22.59 -6.79 1.29
N PRO A 118 -22.48 -5.55 0.79
CA PRO A 118 -21.60 -5.24 -0.32
C PRO A 118 -20.15 -5.64 -0.01
N VAL A 119 -19.47 -6.26 -0.98
CA VAL A 119 -18.05 -6.65 -0.82
C VAL A 119 -17.10 -5.45 -0.79
N GLY A 120 -17.59 -4.25 -1.10
CA GLY A 120 -16.89 -2.98 -1.01
C GLY A 120 -17.62 -1.87 -1.77
N THR A 121 -16.95 -0.74 -1.98
CA THR A 121 -17.44 0.41 -2.77
C THR A 121 -16.46 0.75 -3.88
N SER A 122 -16.93 0.99 -5.11
CA SER A 122 -16.07 1.41 -6.22
C SER A 122 -15.49 2.81 -5.95
N ILE A 123 -14.17 2.94 -6.10
CA ILE A 123 -13.41 4.20 -6.04
C ILE A 123 -13.24 4.78 -7.44
N ALA A 124 -12.86 3.91 -8.39
CA ALA A 124 -12.47 4.30 -9.73
C ALA A 124 -12.58 3.11 -10.69
N GLU A 125 -12.61 3.41 -11.98
CA GLU A 125 -12.56 2.43 -13.05
C GLU A 125 -11.51 2.84 -14.08
N SER A 126 -10.80 1.86 -14.63
CA SER A 126 -9.85 2.07 -15.72
C SER A 126 -9.77 0.84 -16.59
N ASN A 127 -9.87 1.01 -17.91
CA ASN A 127 -9.96 -0.08 -18.87
C ASN A 127 -11.07 -1.07 -18.48
N ASP A 128 -10.71 -2.34 -18.27
CA ASP A 128 -11.59 -3.42 -17.84
C ASP A 128 -11.53 -3.70 -16.32
N MET A 129 -10.93 -2.80 -15.55
CA MET A 129 -10.73 -2.96 -14.11
C MET A 129 -11.57 -1.98 -13.29
N VAL A 130 -12.02 -2.45 -12.12
CA VAL A 130 -12.70 -1.68 -11.08
C VAL A 130 -11.86 -1.73 -9.81
N TYR A 131 -11.62 -0.57 -9.23
CA TYR A 131 -10.89 -0.40 -7.98
C TYR A 131 -11.90 -0.21 -6.87
N VAL A 132 -11.90 -1.11 -5.90
CA VAL A 132 -12.91 -1.19 -4.85
C VAL A 132 -12.22 -1.01 -3.50
N TYR A 133 -12.77 -0.15 -2.64
CA TYR A 133 -12.32 -0.06 -1.27
C TYR A 133 -13.30 -0.71 -0.30
N THR A 134 -12.75 -1.23 0.79
CA THR A 134 -13.50 -1.74 1.92
C THR A 134 -12.84 -1.27 3.21
N THR A 135 -13.65 -0.95 4.20
CA THR A 135 -13.21 -0.57 5.54
C THR A 135 -13.93 -1.40 6.60
N PRO A 136 -13.39 -1.48 7.83
CA PRO A 136 -14.09 -2.10 8.95
C PRO A 136 -15.48 -1.52 9.15
N GLN A 137 -16.42 -2.39 9.52
CA GLN A 137 -17.78 -1.97 9.88
C GLN A 137 -17.83 -1.34 11.28
N SER A 138 -16.86 -1.67 12.14
CA SER A 138 -16.73 -1.13 13.49
C SER A 138 -15.27 -1.12 13.92
N ASN A 139 -14.96 -0.34 14.94
CA ASN A 139 -13.70 -0.41 15.65
C ASN A 139 -13.60 -1.76 16.40
N PRO A 140 -12.56 -2.58 16.15
CA PRO A 140 -12.39 -3.87 16.82
C PRO A 140 -11.80 -3.74 18.24
N PHE A 141 -11.30 -2.56 18.62
CA PHE A 141 -10.67 -2.30 19.91
C PHE A 141 -11.67 -1.71 20.92
N ASP A 142 -11.32 -1.76 22.21
CA ASP A 142 -12.06 -1.04 23.24
C ASP A 142 -11.97 0.47 22.98
N SER A 143 -13.12 1.13 22.80
CA SER A 143 -13.25 2.58 22.59
C SER A 143 -12.56 3.46 23.63
N GLN A 144 -12.34 2.96 24.85
CA GLN A 144 -11.67 3.72 25.92
C GLN A 144 -10.15 3.54 25.92
N SER A 145 -9.65 2.50 25.24
CA SER A 145 -8.22 2.22 25.11
C SER A 145 -7.50 3.23 24.23
N GLU A 146 -6.16 3.29 24.35
CA GLU A 146 -5.33 4.12 23.46
C GLU A 146 -5.45 3.66 22.00
N ASP A 147 -5.39 2.35 21.75
CA ASP A 147 -5.52 1.78 20.40
C ASP A 147 -6.91 2.04 19.81
N GLY A 148 -7.98 1.93 20.60
CA GLY A 148 -9.33 2.22 20.13
C GLY A 148 -9.51 3.67 19.69
N LYS A 149 -9.09 4.62 20.51
CA LYS A 149 -9.15 6.06 20.17
C LYS A 149 -8.30 6.38 18.94
N LEU A 150 -7.10 5.80 18.86
CA LEU A 150 -6.22 6.01 17.72
C LEU A 150 -6.82 5.41 16.45
N PHE A 151 -7.32 4.17 16.50
CA PHE A 151 -7.96 3.52 15.35
C PHE A 151 -9.13 4.34 14.80
N ASP A 152 -10.01 4.84 15.68
CA ASP A 152 -11.11 5.73 15.28
C ASP A 152 -10.61 7.01 14.62
N GLN A 153 -9.54 7.60 15.14
CA GLN A 153 -8.93 8.79 14.54
C GLN A 153 -8.37 8.48 13.15
N LEU A 154 -7.58 7.41 13.01
CA LEU A 154 -6.99 7.00 11.73
C LEU A 154 -8.08 6.72 10.70
N TYR A 155 -9.12 5.99 11.10
CA TYR A 155 -10.27 5.72 10.26
C TYR A 155 -11.01 7.01 9.86
N GLY A 156 -11.26 7.92 10.81
CA GLY A 156 -11.95 9.19 10.57
C GLY A 156 -11.18 10.16 9.67
N ASP A 157 -9.85 10.07 9.65
CA ASP A 157 -8.99 10.89 8.79
C ASP A 157 -8.91 10.37 7.34
N LEU A 158 -9.45 9.18 7.04
CA LEU A 158 -9.43 8.59 5.71
C LEU A 158 -10.33 9.37 4.74
N LYS A 159 -9.74 9.89 3.66
CA LYS A 159 -10.44 10.53 2.55
C LYS A 159 -10.15 9.83 1.23
N ILE A 160 -10.72 8.64 1.04
CA ILE A 160 -10.36 7.75 -0.08
C ILE A 160 -10.42 8.43 -1.46
N ASN A 161 -11.44 9.25 -1.72
CA ASN A 161 -11.61 9.94 -3.01
C ASN A 161 -10.60 11.06 -3.26
N GLU A 162 -9.97 11.61 -2.22
CA GLU A 162 -8.90 12.61 -2.33
C GLU A 162 -7.52 11.95 -2.36
N SER A 163 -7.40 10.77 -1.72
CA SER A 163 -6.13 10.07 -1.53
C SER A 163 -5.79 9.06 -2.63
N PHE A 164 -6.75 8.57 -3.39
CA PHE A 164 -6.55 7.55 -4.43
C PHE A 164 -6.35 8.15 -5.81
N VAL A 165 -5.35 7.67 -6.56
CA VAL A 165 -5.04 8.14 -7.91
C VAL A 165 -4.65 6.97 -8.81
N LEU A 166 -5.26 6.87 -10.00
CA LEU A 166 -4.82 5.97 -11.06
C LEU A 166 -3.50 6.45 -11.67
N LEU A 167 -2.57 5.52 -11.88
CA LEU A 167 -1.33 5.81 -12.59
C LEU A 167 -1.63 5.90 -14.10
N LYS A 168 -0.95 6.83 -14.78
CA LYS A 168 -1.07 7.04 -16.24
C LYS A 168 -0.02 6.27 -17.00
#